data_AF-A0A7K8W9C7-F1
#
_entry.id   AF-A0A7K8W9C7-F1
#
_cell.length_a   1.000
_cell.length_b   1.000
_cell.length_c   1.000
_cell.angle_alpha   90.00
_cell.angle_beta   90.00
_cell.angle_gamma   90.00
#
_symmetry.space_group_name_H-M   'P 1'
#
loop_
_entity.id
_entity.type
_entity.pdbx_description
1 polymer ?
#
loop_
_entity_poly.entity_id
_entity_poly.type
_entity_poly.pdbx_seq_one_letter_code
_entity_poly.pdbx_strand_id
1 'polypeptide(L)' 'DFKPASIDTSCEGDLQVGKGDDVTITLPHIPGSTPPMTVFKGNKRPYQKDCVLIINHDTGEYVLEKLSSSIQVKKTR' A
#
# COMPACT_ATOMS: atom_id res chain seq x y z
N ASP A 1 -6.96 6.80 5.40
CA ASP A 1 -7.21 5.83 6.46
C ASP A 1 -7.13 4.42 5.87
N PHE A 2 -5.94 3.83 5.90
CA PHE A 2 -5.59 2.60 5.15
C PHE A 2 -5.14 1.46 6.09
N LYS A 3 -4.83 1.77 7.36
CA LYS A 3 -4.36 0.83 8.37
C LYS A 3 -5.51 0.50 9.34
N PRO A 4 -6.12 -0.69 9.29
CA PRO A 4 -7.12 -1.08 10.28
C PRO A 4 -6.49 -1.25 11.68
N ALA A 5 -7.29 -1.02 12.73
CA ALA A 5 -6.83 -1.10 14.12
C ALA A 5 -6.37 -2.51 14.54
N SER A 6 -6.82 -3.56 13.83
CA SER A 6 -6.54 -4.97 14.13
C SER A 6 -5.50 -5.60 13.20
N ILE A 7 -4.68 -4.80 12.51
CA ILE A 7 -3.64 -5.32 11.61
C ILE A 7 -2.54 -6.01 12.40
N ASP A 8 -2.12 -7.20 11.96
CA ASP A 8 -0.95 -7.86 12.52
C ASP A 8 0.32 -7.22 11.92
N THR A 9 1.08 -6.51 12.74
CA THR A 9 2.34 -5.88 12.31
C THR A 9 3.52 -6.85 12.28
N SER A 10 3.35 -8.08 12.74
CA SER A 10 4.36 -9.14 12.68
C SER A 10 4.31 -9.95 11.39
N CYS A 11 3.19 -9.86 10.66
CA CYS A 11 2.99 -10.51 9.36
C CYS A 11 3.05 -9.50 8.21
N GLU A 12 3.57 -9.94 7.06
CA GLU A 12 3.61 -9.10 5.86
C GLU A 12 2.23 -8.99 5.20
N GLY A 13 1.94 -7.82 4.61
CA GLY A 13 0.79 -7.64 3.73
C GLY A 13 1.16 -8.01 2.30
N ASP A 14 0.19 -8.55 1.55
CA ASP A 14 0.38 -8.93 0.15
C ASP A 14 -0.15 -7.84 -0.79
N LEU A 15 0.59 -7.56 -1.87
CA LEU A 15 0.19 -6.61 -2.91
C LEU A 15 0.32 -7.27 -4.28
N GLN A 16 -0.80 -7.43 -4.96
CA GLN A 16 -0.89 -8.02 -6.29
C GLN A 16 -1.31 -6.98 -7.31
N VAL A 17 -0.53 -6.84 -8.38
CA VAL A 17 -0.88 -6.07 -9.56
C VAL A 17 -1.37 -7.05 -10.63
N GLY A 18 -2.69 -7.10 -10.82
CA GLY A 18 -3.37 -7.94 -11.79
C GLY A 18 -3.30 -7.38 -13.22
N LYS A 19 -3.99 -8.06 -14.14
CA LYS A 19 -4.14 -7.59 -15.53
C LYS A 19 -4.97 -6.31 -15.56
N GLY A 20 -4.62 -5.37 -16.45
CA GLY A 20 -5.41 -4.15 -16.66
C GLY A 20 -5.29 -3.11 -15.54
N ASP A 21 -4.10 -2.98 -14.94
CA ASP A 21 -3.79 -2.02 -13.86
C ASP A 21 -4.58 -2.27 -12.55
N ASP A 22 -5.28 -3.41 -12.41
CA ASP A 22 -5.95 -3.78 -11.17
C ASP A 22 -4.96 -4.07 -10.06
N VAL A 23 -5.23 -3.55 -8.86
CA VAL A 23 -4.39 -3.73 -7.68
C VAL A 23 -5.23 -4.28 -6.54
N THR A 24 -4.76 -5.37 -5.94
CA THR A 24 -5.33 -5.96 -4.74
C THR A 24 -4.29 -5.92 -3.63
N ILE A 25 -4.70 -5.42 -2.46
CA ILE A 25 -3.86 -5.38 -1.26
C ILE A 25 -4.56 -6.18 -0.18
N THR A 26 -3.85 -7.12 0.42
CA THR A 26 -4.37 -7.98 1.48
C THR A 26 -3.56 -7.76 2.74
N LEU A 27 -4.23 -7.29 3.81
CA LEU A 27 -3.61 -7.03 5.10
C LEU A 27 -4.10 -8.06 6.12
N PRO A 28 -3.20 -8.85 6.73
CA PRO A 28 -3.57 -9.82 7.75
C PRO A 28 -3.99 -9.11 9.03
N HIS A 29 -4.95 -9.69 9.73
CA HIS A 29 -5.28 -9.27 11.09
C HIS A 29 -4.61 -10.19 12.11
N ILE A 30 -4.57 -9.73 13.36
CA ILE A 30 -4.10 -10.55 14.49
C ILE A 30 -4.87 -11.88 14.58
N PRO A 31 -4.21 -12.99 14.98
CA PRO A 31 -4.84 -14.29 15.13
C PRO A 31 -6.08 -14.24 16.05
N GLY A 32 -7.18 -14.86 15.61
CA GLY A 32 -8.45 -14.89 16.34
C GLY A 32 -9.43 -13.75 16.00
N SER A 33 -9.08 -12.87 15.08
CA SER A 33 -10.00 -11.85 14.55
C SER A 33 -10.91 -12.41 13.44
N THR A 34 -12.12 -11.86 13.34
CA THR A 34 -13.09 -12.19 12.28
C THR A 34 -13.56 -10.89 11.61
N PRO A 35 -13.32 -10.69 10.30
CA PRO A 35 -12.58 -11.56 9.37
C PRO A 35 -11.06 -11.56 9.64
N PRO A 36 -10.33 -12.60 9.19
CA PRO A 36 -8.90 -12.78 9.46
C PRO A 36 -7.99 -11.83 8.66
N MET A 37 -8.53 -11.13 7.67
CA MET A 37 -7.80 -10.20 6.81
C MET A 37 -8.74 -9.10 6.29
N THR A 38 -8.15 -7.98 5.88
CA THR A 38 -8.84 -6.95 5.11
C THR A 38 -8.26 -6.89 3.71
N VAL A 39 -9.15 -6.90 2.70
CA VAL A 39 -8.77 -6.78 1.29
C VAL A 39 -9.15 -5.40 0.77
N PHE A 40 -8.20 -4.70 0.17
CA PHE A 40 -8.41 -3.46 -0.55
C PHE A 40 -8.23 -3.68 -2.04
N LYS A 41 -9.12 -3.11 -2.85
CA LYS A 41 -9.01 -3.14 -4.31
C LYS A 41 -8.98 -1.74 -4.87
N GLY A 42 -8.17 -1.54 -5.90
CA GLY A 42 -8.08 -0.30 -6.65
C GLY A 42 -7.52 -0.54 -8.03
N ASN A 43 -7.28 0.54 -8.75
CA ASN A 43 -6.71 0.49 -10.09
C ASN A 43 -5.65 1.57 -10.21
N LYS A 44 -4.50 1.22 -10.80
CA LYS A 44 -3.36 2.10 -11.00
C LYS A 44 -3.69 3.14 -12.05
N ARG A 45 -3.36 4.40 -11.75
CA ARG A 45 -3.59 5.54 -12.63
C ARG A 45 -2.30 6.34 -12.80
N PRO A 46 -2.08 6.97 -13.97
CA PRO A 46 -0.98 7.91 -14.14
C PRO A 46 -1.03 9.02 -13.08
N TYR A 47 0.13 9.39 -12.56
CA TYR A 47 0.31 10.45 -11.58
C TYR A 47 1.54 11.26 -11.98
N GLN A 48 1.44 12.59 -12.02
CA GLN A 48 2.53 13.42 -12.55
C GLN A 48 2.77 14.71 -11.78
N LYS A 49 2.03 14.93 -10.69
CA LYS A 49 2.00 16.23 -10.02
C LYS A 49 3.00 16.34 -8.87
N ASP A 50 3.39 15.23 -8.25
CA ASP A 50 4.22 15.27 -7.05
C ASP A 50 5.52 14.50 -7.18
N CYS A 51 6.47 14.86 -6.31
CA CYS A 51 7.71 14.13 -6.06
C CYS A 51 7.82 13.85 -4.56
N VAL A 52 8.52 12.79 -4.20
CA VAL A 52 8.88 12.48 -2.81
C VAL A 52 10.37 12.69 -2.62
N LEU A 53 10.75 13.34 -1.50
CA LEU A 53 12.14 13.46 -1.08
C LEU A 53 12.41 12.34 -0.07
N ILE A 54 13.31 11.43 -0.43
CA ILE A 54 13.77 10.34 0.42
C ILE A 54 15.12 10.77 1.00
N ILE A 55 15.22 10.75 2.34
CA ILE A 55 16.41 11.14 3.08
C ILE A 55 16.93 9.92 3.82
N ASN A 56 18.13 9.46 3.47
CA ASN A 56 18.83 8.43 4.21
C ASN A 56 19.77 9.10 5.22
N HIS A 57 19.41 9.06 6.50
CA HIS A 57 20.20 9.67 7.57
C HIS A 57 21.47 8.90 7.92
N ASP A 58 21.55 7.60 7.61
CA ASP A 58 22.74 6.78 7.88
C ASP A 58 23.84 7.04 6.85
N THR A 59 23.46 7.25 5.58
CA THR A 59 24.40 7.53 4.48
C THR A 59 24.55 9.02 4.16
N GLY A 60 23.61 9.85 4.60
CA GLY A 60 23.52 11.28 4.24
C GLY A 60 23.03 11.52 2.80
N GLU A 61 22.46 10.52 2.15
CA GLU A 61 21.97 10.62 0.78
C GLU A 61 20.57 11.25 0.70
N TYR A 62 20.35 12.09 -0.31
CA TYR A 62 19.09 12.74 -0.61
C TYR A 62 18.64 12.38 -2.02
N VAL A 63 17.49 11.71 -2.15
CA VAL A 63 16.93 11.30 -3.45
C VAL A 63 15.58 11.97 -3.65
N LEU A 64 15.45 12.74 -4.73
CA LEU A 64 14.16 13.28 -5.16
C LEU A 64 13.57 12.37 -6.25
N GLU A 65 12.49 11.66 -5.91
CA GLU A 65 11.84 10.71 -6.82
C GLU A 65 10.52 11.27 -7.34
N LYS A 66 10.37 11.30 -8.67
CA LYS A 66 9.13 11.74 -9.32
C LYS A 66 8.11 10.59 -9.31
N LEU A 67 6.93 10.84 -8.77
CA LEU A 67 5.84 9.87 -8.82
C LEU A 67 5.26 9.81 -10.24
N SER A 68 5.17 8.59 -10.79
CA SER A 68 4.66 8.33 -12.16
C SER A 68 3.26 7.72 -12.17
N SER A 69 2.84 7.11 -11.06
CA SER A 69 1.54 6.48 -10.92
C SER A 69 1.04 6.51 -9.47
N SER A 70 -0.26 6.38 -9.31
CA SER A 70 -0.94 6.34 -8.02
C SER A 70 -2.05 5.30 -8.07
N ILE A 71 -2.40 4.73 -6.92
CA ILE A 71 -3.51 3.79 -6.80
C ILE A 71 -4.42 4.28 -5.68
N GLN A 72 -5.69 4.48 -6.00
CA GLN A 72 -6.72 4.72 -4.99
C GLN A 72 -7.46 3.41 -4.74
N VAL A 73 -7.40 2.94 -3.49
CA VAL A 73 -7.98 1.67 -3.08
C VAL A 73 -9.17 1.87 -2.15
N LYS A 74 -10.12 0.94 -2.18
CA LYS A 74 -11.28 0.88 -1.28
C LYS A 74 -11.31 -0.48 -0.57
N LYS A 75 -11.73 -0.48 0.69
CA LYS A 75 -11.96 -1.71 1.45
C LYS A 75 -13.08 -2.51 0.78
N THR A 76 -12.81 -3.78 0.54
CA THR A 76 -13.81 -4.75 0.08
C THR A 76 -14.55 -5.31 1.30
N ARG A 77 -15.85 -5.56 1.15
CA ARG A 77 -16.70 -6.12 2.21
C ARG A 77 -16.41 -7.60 2.43
#